data_AF-A0A6J6VBX3-F1
#
_entry.id   AF-A0A6J6VBX3-F1
#
_cell.length_a   1.000
_cell.length_b   1.000
_cell.length_c   1.000
_cell.angle_alpha   90.00
_cell.angle_beta   90.00
_cell.angle_gamma   90.00
#
_symmetry.space_group_name_H-M   'P 1'
#
loop_
_entity.id
_entity.type
_entity.pdbx_description
1 polymer ?
#
loop_
_entity_poly.entity_id
_entity_poly.type
_entity_poly.pdbx_seq_one_letter_code
_entity_poly.pdbx_strand_id
1 'polypeptide(L)' 'MSKGPDVVTVPNVRGLTLDAASAQLQAAGLTSSVSGAYRPGAKVRAQDPPNGAVVKRGATVTLFF' A
#
# COMPACT_ATOMS: atom_id res chain seq x y z
N MET A 1 -22.12 -6.71 -19.14
CA MET A 1 -22.04 -5.73 -18.04
C MET A 1 -20.57 -5.57 -17.66
N SER A 2 -19.85 -4.65 -18.29
CA SER A 2 -18.48 -4.34 -17.88
C SER A 2 -18.57 -3.39 -16.69
N LYS A 3 -18.51 -3.92 -15.47
CA LYS A 3 -18.25 -3.09 -14.29
C LYS A 3 -16.92 -2.41 -14.59
N GLY A 4 -16.91 -1.08 -14.71
CA GLY A 4 -15.73 -0.29 -15.08
C GLY A 4 -14.50 -0.70 -14.26
N PRO A 5 -13.28 -0.34 -14.70
CA PRO A 5 -12.06 -0.82 -14.07
C PRO A 5 -12.14 -0.59 -12.55
N ASP A 6 -12.10 -1.68 -11.79
CA ASP A 6 -12.14 -1.68 -10.33
C ASP A 6 -10.85 -1.00 -9.85
N VAL A 7 -10.87 0.33 -9.77
CA VAL A 7 -9.73 1.13 -9.33
C VAL A 7 -9.95 1.59 -7.91
N VAL A 8 -8.85 1.71 -7.18
CA VAL A 8 -8.80 2.17 -5.79
C VAL A 8 -7.69 3.22 -5.67
N THR A 9 -7.90 4.16 -4.77
CA THR A 9 -6.90 5.19 -4.46
C THR A 9 -5.93 4.65 -3.42
N VAL A 10 -4.64 4.81 -3.67
CA VAL A 10 -3.60 4.41 -2.74
C VAL A 10 -3.61 5.33 -1.52
N PRO A 11 -3.86 4.80 -0.30
CA PRO A 11 -3.85 5.59 0.92
C PRO A 11 -2.43 6.03 1.28
N ASN A 12 -2.31 7.10 2.10
CA ASN A 12 -1.05 7.50 2.69
C ASN A 12 -0.73 6.60 3.89
N VAL A 13 0.37 5.85 3.80
CA VAL A 13 0.87 4.98 4.87
C VAL A 13 2.27 5.38 5.36
N ARG A 14 2.80 6.51 4.85
CA ARG A 14 4.10 7.04 5.30
C ARG A 14 4.05 7.42 6.78
N GLY A 15 5.07 7.03 7.54
CA GLY A 15 5.17 7.25 8.98
C GLY A 15 4.46 6.20 9.85
N LEU A 16 3.64 5.33 9.26
CA LEU A 16 3.07 4.17 9.93
C LEU A 16 4.10 3.05 10.06
N THR A 17 3.87 2.13 10.98
CA THR A 17 4.63 0.86 11.03
C THR A 17 4.29 0.00 9.81
N LEU A 18 5.21 -0.88 9.40
CA LEU A 18 4.96 -1.81 8.28
C LEU A 18 3.65 -2.60 8.43
N ASP A 19 3.32 -3.01 9.66
CA ASP A 19 2.09 -3.75 9.98
C ASP A 19 0.83 -2.89 9.80
N ALA A 20 0.82 -1.68 10.37
CA ALA A 20 -0.29 -0.75 10.20
C ALA A 20 -0.47 -0.30 8.73
N ALA A 21 0.64 -0.10 8.02
CA ALA A 21 0.64 0.20 6.59
C ALA A 21 0.05 -0.96 5.77
N SER A 22 0.46 -2.20 6.05
CA SER A 22 -0.09 -3.41 5.43
C SER A 22 -1.59 -3.52 5.66
N ALA A 23 -2.06 -3.38 6.90
CA ALA A 23 -3.47 -3.47 7.24
C ALA A 23 -4.31 -2.40 6.53
N GLN A 24 -3.81 -1.15 6.46
CA GLN A 24 -4.50 -0.06 5.78
C GLN A 24 -4.58 -0.26 4.26
N LEU A 25 -3.52 -0.79 3.64
CA LEU A 25 -3.53 -1.14 2.22
C LEU A 25 -4.50 -2.29 1.93
N GLN A 26 -4.48 -3.34 2.75
CA GLN A 26 -5.41 -4.46 2.62
C GLN A 26 -6.87 -4.04 2.79
N ALA A 27 -7.17 -3.13 3.73
CA ALA A 27 -8.50 -2.57 3.91
C ALA A 27 -8.98 -1.75 2.69
N ALA A 28 -8.05 -1.11 1.97
CA ALA A 28 -8.34 -0.43 0.69
C ALA A 28 -8.47 -1.40 -0.50
N GLY A 29 -8.26 -2.71 -0.29
CA GLY A 29 -8.24 -3.72 -1.35
C GLY A 29 -6.94 -3.71 -2.16
N LEU A 30 -5.83 -3.31 -1.54
CA LEU A 30 -4.47 -3.31 -2.08
C LEU A 30 -3.60 -4.37 -1.40
N THR A 31 -2.51 -4.72 -2.06
CA THR A 31 -1.50 -5.62 -1.49
C THR A 31 -0.28 -4.80 -1.07
N SER A 32 0.34 -5.10 0.06
CA SER A 32 1.61 -4.49 0.45
C SER A 32 2.78 -5.41 0.11
N SER A 33 3.86 -4.86 -0.43
CA SER A 33 5.16 -5.52 -0.55
C SER A 33 6.19 -4.72 0.22
N VAL A 34 7.11 -5.37 0.92
CA VAL A 34 8.11 -4.70 1.76
C VAL A 34 9.47 -4.84 1.07
N SER A 35 10.11 -3.71 0.75
CA SER A 35 11.42 -3.71 0.08
C SER A 35 12.53 -3.98 1.09
N GLY A 36 12.98 -5.25 1.16
CA GLY A 36 14.06 -5.69 2.04
C GLY A 36 13.60 -6.68 3.11
N ALA A 37 14.50 -6.99 4.05
CA ALA A 37 14.19 -7.91 5.15
C ALA A 37 13.23 -7.25 6.14
N TYR A 38 12.03 -7.82 6.32
CA TYR A 38 11.04 -7.33 7.27
C TYR A 38 11.64 -7.06 8.65
N ARG A 39 11.42 -5.84 9.16
CA ARG A 39 11.85 -5.40 10.49
C ARG A 39 10.62 -4.99 11.29
N PRO A 40 10.23 -5.77 12.32
CA PRO A 40 9.14 -5.38 13.21
C PRO A 40 9.39 -3.99 13.81
N GLY A 41 8.37 -3.13 13.81
CA GLY A 41 8.46 -1.77 14.33
C GLY A 41 9.13 -0.76 13.39
N ALA A 42 9.68 -1.18 12.24
CA ALA A 42 10.14 -0.24 11.23
C ALA A 42 8.97 0.56 10.66
N LYS A 43 9.24 1.83 10.38
CA LYS A 43 8.25 2.78 9.86
C LYS A 43 8.46 3.01 8.39
N VAL A 44 7.37 3.10 7.64
CA VAL A 44 7.37 3.42 6.22
C VAL A 44 7.97 4.82 6.02
N ARG A 45 9.12 4.88 5.34
CA ARG A 45 9.77 6.14 4.92
C ARG A 45 9.23 6.63 3.59
N ALA A 46 8.93 5.70 2.69
CA ALA A 46 8.36 5.96 1.38
C ALA A 46 7.47 4.80 0.91
N GLN A 47 6.58 5.07 -0.02
CA GLN A 47 5.70 4.10 -0.66
C GLN A 47 5.69 4.33 -2.17
N ASP A 48 5.51 3.26 -2.93
CA ASP A 48 5.31 3.30 -4.38
C ASP A 48 4.26 2.27 -4.78
N PRO A 49 3.14 2.63 -5.44
CA PRO A 49 2.76 3.99 -5.89
C PRO A 49 2.56 5.02 -4.77
N PRO A 50 2.70 6.33 -5.07
CA PRO A 50 2.57 7.39 -4.08
C PRO A 50 1.12 7.51 -3.59
N ASN A 51 0.94 8.20 -2.46
CA ASN A 51 -0.38 8.50 -1.93
C ASN A 51 -1.23 9.26 -2.95
N GLY A 52 -2.51 8.90 -3.06
CA GLY A 52 -3.43 9.50 -4.02
C GLY A 52 -3.32 8.93 -5.44
N ALA A 53 -2.35 8.05 -5.72
CA ALA A 53 -2.31 7.33 -6.98
C ALA A 53 -3.56 6.47 -7.16
N VAL A 54 -4.06 6.38 -8.38
CA VAL A 54 -5.21 5.54 -8.73
C VAL A 54 -4.69 4.28 -9.42
N VAL A 55 -4.91 3.14 -8.78
CA VAL A 55 -4.41 1.84 -9.24
C VAL A 55 -5.57 0.85 -9.32
N LYS A 56 -5.37 -0.29 -10.01
CA LYS A 56 -6.37 -1.37 -10.00
C LYS A 56 -6.44 -1.98 -8.59
N ARG A 57 -7.64 -2.42 -8.19
CA ARG A 57 -7.84 -3.24 -7.00
C ARG A 57 -6.93 -4.46 -7.06
N GLY A 58 -6.32 -4.80 -5.93
CA GLY A 58 -5.31 -5.86 -5.82
C GLY A 58 -3.91 -5.44 -6.26
N ALA A 59 -3.70 -4.21 -6.72
CA ALA A 59 -2.35 -3.72 -7.03
C ALA A 59 -1.44 -3.75 -5.80
N THR A 60 -0.15 -3.96 -6.06
CA THR A 60 0.89 -4.04 -5.04
C THR A 60 1.48 -2.65 -4.79
N VAL A 61 1.54 -2.26 -3.52
CA VAL A 61 2.22 -1.06 -3.05
C VAL A 61 3.48 -1.48 -2.33
N THR A 62 4.63 -1.09 -2.86
CA THR A 62 5.95 -1.33 -2.27
C THR A 62 6.22 -0.31 -1.17
N LEU A 63 6.57 -0.81 0.01
CA LEU A 63 6.91 -0.05 1.20
C LEU A 63 8.42 -0.04 1.38
N PHE A 64 8.98 1.16 1.50
CA PHE A 64 10.38 1.39 1.83
C PHE A 64 10.46 1.92 3.27
N PHE A 65 11.35 1.35 4.09
CA PHE A 65 11.44 1.61 5.53
C PHE A 65 12.88 1.79 6.01
#